data_AF-A0A7G2D8E8-F1
#
_entry.id   AF-A0A7G2D8E8-F1
#
_cell.length_a   1.000
_cell.length_b   1.000
_cell.length_c   1.000
_cell.angle_alpha   90.00
_cell.angle_beta   90.00
_cell.angle_gamma   90.00
#
_symmetry.space_group_name_H-M   'P 1'
#
loop_
_entity.id
_entity.type
_entity.pdbx_description
1 polymer ?
#
loop_
_entity_poly.entity_id
_entity_poly.type
_entity_poly.pdbx_seq_one_letter_code
_entity_poly.pdbx_strand_id
1 'polypeptide(L)'
;MRHYEIVRIKENGKVELPRDYAYELGVVEGAYFLLEIDTDLKEVHLERVALPGKKLVEVELVVEDRPGVLARISGLFGRHGVNILFSESEELGALGLAGIVAVVDVSRISTNLDDLRDELASLSEVKEVHLKPLE
;
A
#
# COMPACT_ATOMS: atom_id res chain seq x y z
N MET A 1 1.55 -20.29 -14.85
CA MET A 1 0.55 -21.38 -14.94
C MET A 1 -0.71 -20.89 -14.24
N ARG A 2 -1.91 -21.10 -14.79
CA ARG A 2 -3.18 -20.74 -14.12
C ARG A 2 -3.79 -22.03 -13.54
N HIS A 3 -4.08 -22.03 -12.25
CA HIS A 3 -4.74 -23.13 -11.53
C HIS A 3 -6.10 -22.65 -11.04
N TYR A 4 -7.10 -23.53 -11.07
CA TYR A 4 -8.46 -23.22 -10.61
C TYR A 4 -8.87 -24.24 -9.57
N GLU A 5 -9.31 -23.76 -8.41
CA GLU A 5 -9.77 -24.61 -7.32
C GLU A 5 -11.01 -24.01 -6.67
N ILE A 6 -12.02 -24.85 -6.43
CA ILE A 6 -13.23 -24.45 -5.73
C ILE A 6 -13.07 -24.88 -4.27
N VAL A 7 -13.01 -23.90 -3.37
CA VAL A 7 -12.92 -24.12 -1.93
C VAL A 7 -14.26 -23.83 -1.26
N ARG A 8 -14.59 -24.59 -0.21
CA ARG A 8 -15.78 -24.34 0.63
C ARG A 8 -15.37 -23.59 1.89
N ILE A 9 -16.04 -22.48 2.17
CA ILE A 9 -15.87 -21.73 3.42
C ILE A 9 -16.42 -22.56 4.59
N LYS A 10 -15.57 -22.86 5.57
CA LYS A 10 -15.94 -23.65 6.76
C LYS A 10 -16.32 -22.78 7.95
N GLU A 11 -15.74 -21.59 8.06
CA GLU A 11 -15.85 -20.73 9.23
C GLU A 11 -15.83 -19.25 8.81
N ASN A 12 -16.89 -18.50 9.12
CA ASN A 12 -16.94 -17.03 9.15
C ASN A 12 -16.09 -16.29 8.09
N GLY A 13 -16.19 -16.66 6.81
CA GLY A 13 -15.47 -15.99 5.71
C GLY A 13 -13.98 -16.34 5.57
N LYS A 14 -13.41 -17.22 6.39
CA LYS A 14 -12.03 -17.68 6.25
C LYS A 14 -11.88 -18.55 5.00
N VAL A 15 -10.97 -18.15 4.12
CA VAL A 15 -10.56 -18.91 2.94
C VAL A 15 -9.29 -19.70 3.29
N GLU A 16 -9.35 -21.02 3.19
CA GLU A 16 -8.18 -21.89 3.39
C GLU A 16 -7.58 -22.24 2.01
N LEU A 17 -6.35 -21.78 1.76
CA LEU A 17 -5.60 -22.17 0.57
C LEU A 17 -4.97 -23.56 0.76
N PRO A 18 -4.92 -24.41 -0.28
CA PRO A 18 -4.15 -25.64 -0.23
C PRO A 18 -2.68 -25.33 0.09
N ARG A 19 -2.07 -26.15 0.96
CA ARG A 19 -0.75 -25.87 1.55
C ARG A 19 0.35 -25.62 0.53
N ASP A 20 0.38 -26.40 -0.54
CA ASP A 20 1.42 -26.29 -1.58
C ASP A 20 1.34 -24.92 -2.26
N TYR A 21 0.13 -24.46 -2.60
CA TYR A 21 -0.08 -23.13 -3.20
C TYR A 21 0.13 -22.00 -2.19
N ALA A 22 -0.25 -22.17 -0.93
CA ALA A 22 0.00 -21.16 0.11
C ALA A 22 1.51 -20.88 0.24
N TYR A 23 2.34 -21.93 0.20
CA TYR A 23 3.79 -21.78 0.23
C TYR A 23 4.34 -21.12 -1.04
N GLU A 24 3.92 -21.56 -2.23
CA GLU A 24 4.36 -20.98 -3.50
C GLU A 24 3.99 -19.49 -3.65
N LEU A 25 2.80 -19.10 -3.17
CA LEU A 25 2.31 -17.73 -3.19
C LEU A 25 2.94 -16.85 -2.10
N GLY A 26 3.63 -17.45 -1.12
CA GLY A 26 4.17 -16.74 0.05
C GLY A 26 3.09 -16.29 1.03
N VAL A 27 1.96 -17.00 1.08
CA VAL A 27 0.91 -16.84 2.10
C VAL A 27 1.40 -17.54 3.36
N VAL A 28 2.31 -16.85 4.06
CA VAL A 28 2.93 -17.30 5.31
C VAL A 28 2.61 -16.32 6.43
N GLU A 29 2.76 -16.75 7.67
CA GLU A 29 2.56 -15.90 8.84
C GLU A 29 3.42 -14.62 8.77
N GLY A 30 2.78 -13.47 8.98
CA GLY A 30 3.42 -12.15 8.92
C GLY A 30 3.65 -11.57 7.51
N ALA A 31 3.17 -12.24 6.46
CA ALA A 31 3.13 -11.65 5.12
C ALA A 31 1.99 -10.63 5.00
N TYR A 32 2.20 -9.58 4.24
CA TYR A 32 1.21 -8.53 3.99
C TYR A 32 0.61 -8.70 2.59
N PHE A 33 -0.71 -8.66 2.53
CA PHE A 33 -1.48 -8.72 1.28
C PHE A 33 -2.43 -7.53 1.21
N LEU A 34 -2.58 -6.97 0.02
CA LEU A 34 -3.62 -6.02 -0.31
C LEU A 34 -4.88 -6.80 -0.67
N LEU A 35 -6.01 -6.40 -0.09
CA LEU A 35 -7.32 -6.92 -0.41
C LEU A 35 -8.12 -5.82 -1.12
N GLU A 36 -8.31 -5.98 -2.43
CA GLU A 36 -9.24 -5.16 -3.20
C GLU A 36 -10.59 -5.88 -3.18
N ILE A 37 -11.59 -5.29 -2.52
CA ILE A 37 -12.91 -5.90 -2.32
C ILE A 37 -13.95 -5.09 -3.09
N ASP A 38 -14.54 -5.71 -4.11
CA ASP A 38 -15.68 -5.16 -4.84
C ASP A 38 -16.96 -5.89 -4.40
N THR A 39 -17.80 -5.19 -3.64
CA THR A 39 -19.06 -5.75 -3.13
C THR A 39 -20.17 -5.82 -4.17
N ASP A 40 -20.08 -5.04 -5.24
CA ASP A 40 -21.07 -5.02 -6.32
C ASP A 40 -20.85 -6.20 -7.28
N LEU A 41 -19.60 -6.45 -7.65
CA LEU A 41 -19.18 -7.63 -8.43
C LEU A 41 -19.09 -8.89 -7.57
N LYS A 42 -19.01 -8.76 -6.24
CA LYS A 42 -18.78 -9.84 -5.27
C LYS A 42 -17.45 -10.57 -5.52
N GLU A 43 -16.43 -9.78 -5.85
CA GLU A 43 -15.10 -10.27 -6.12
C GLU A 43 -14.12 -9.72 -5.08
N VAL A 44 -13.10 -10.51 -4.77
CA VAL A 44 -11.94 -10.06 -4.01
C VAL A 44 -10.70 -10.40 -4.80
N HIS A 45 -9.85 -9.40 -5.00
CA HIS A 45 -8.52 -9.57 -5.56
C HIS A 45 -7.50 -9.45 -4.42
N LEU A 46 -6.59 -10.41 -4.37
CA LEU A 46 -5.62 -10.57 -3.30
C LEU A 46 -4.22 -10.51 -3.90
N GLU A 47 -3.45 -9.48 -3.57
CA GLU A 47 -2.09 -9.29 -4.05
C GLU A 47 -1.09 -9.28 -2.89
N ARG A 48 0.04 -10.00 -3.03
CA ARG A 48 1.09 -10.00 -2.01
C ARG A 48 1.91 -8.73 -2.11
N VAL A 49 1.83 -7.90 -1.07
CA VAL A 49 2.55 -6.62 -0.97
C VAL A 49 3.93 -6.82 -0.35
N ALA A 50 4.05 -7.64 0.70
CA ALA A 50 5.33 -7.86 1.36
C ALA A 50 5.46 -9.26 2.00
N LEU A 51 6.70 -9.73 2.11
CA LEU A 51 7.06 -10.88 2.94
C LEU A 51 7.33 -10.45 4.40
N PRO A 52 7.36 -11.42 5.34
CA PRO A 52 7.69 -11.13 6.73
C PRO A 52 9.04 -10.42 6.90
N GLY A 53 9.16 -9.64 7.97
CA GLY A 53 10.40 -8.93 8.33
C GLY A 53 10.57 -7.55 7.70
N LYS A 54 9.55 -7.05 7.01
CA LYS A 54 9.49 -5.66 6.51
C LYS A 54 8.87 -4.74 7.55
N LYS A 55 9.32 -3.48 7.57
CA LYS A 55 8.70 -2.40 8.32
C LYS A 55 7.85 -1.60 7.36
N LEU A 56 6.54 -1.82 7.40
CA LEU A 56 5.62 -1.17 6.48
C LEU A 56 4.94 0.03 7.11
N VAL A 57 4.70 1.03 6.27
CA VAL A 57 3.94 2.23 6.62
C VAL A 57 2.91 2.47 5.53
N GLU A 58 1.65 2.64 5.93
CA GLU A 58 0.61 3.20 5.10
C GLU A 58 0.76 4.72 5.10
N VAL A 59 0.80 5.30 3.90
CA VAL A 59 1.00 6.73 3.66
C VAL A 59 -0.25 7.24 2.97
N GLU A 60 -0.94 8.18 3.60
CA GLU A 60 -2.07 8.89 3.02
C GLU A 60 -1.69 10.35 2.84
N LEU A 61 -1.90 10.88 1.63
CA LEU A 61 -1.59 12.25 1.28
C LEU A 61 -2.81 12.88 0.61
N VAL A 62 -3.09 14.13 0.95
CA VAL A 62 -3.95 15.01 0.15
C VAL A 62 -3.06 16.03 -0.53
N VAL A 63 -3.15 16.11 -1.85
CA VAL A 63 -2.24 16.93 -2.67
C VAL A 63 -2.99 17.75 -3.71
N GLU A 64 -2.36 18.80 -4.22
CA GLU A 64 -2.82 19.49 -5.44
C GLU A 64 -2.73 18.55 -6.63
N ASP A 65 -3.80 18.42 -7.40
CA ASP A 65 -3.81 17.63 -8.62
C ASP A 65 -3.19 18.43 -9.78
N ARG A 66 -1.86 18.38 -9.87
CA ARG A 66 -1.11 19.00 -10.96
C ARG A 66 0.07 18.15 -11.43
N PRO A 67 0.48 18.29 -12.69
CA PRO A 67 1.57 17.50 -13.25
C PRO A 67 2.85 17.54 -12.40
N GLY A 68 3.43 16.35 -12.19
CA GLY A 68 4.70 16.16 -11.51
C GLY A 68 4.65 16.03 -9.98
N VAL A 69 3.48 16.16 -9.34
CA VAL A 69 3.34 15.98 -7.88
C VAL A 69 3.74 14.56 -7.46
N LEU A 70 3.18 13.53 -8.09
CA LEU A 70 3.55 12.13 -7.84
C LEU A 70 5.05 11.86 -8.04
N ALA A 71 5.67 12.49 -9.05
CA ALA A 71 7.09 12.35 -9.31
C ALA A 71 7.95 12.99 -8.20
N ARG A 72 7.51 14.13 -7.63
CA ARG A 72 8.19 14.76 -6.49
C ARG A 72 8.09 13.90 -5.23
N ILE A 73 6.91 13.36 -4.94
CA ILE A 73 6.64 12.51 -3.77
C ILE A 73 7.44 11.21 -3.87
N SER A 74 7.31 10.48 -4.98
CA SER A 74 8.07 9.24 -5.21
C SER A 74 9.58 9.47 -5.25
N GLY A 75 10.02 10.59 -5.82
CA GLY A 75 11.42 11.01 -5.77
C GLY A 75 11.91 11.30 -4.35
N LEU A 76 11.06 11.86 -3.48
CA LEU A 76 11.36 12.07 -2.06
C LEU A 76 11.50 10.74 -1.34
N PHE A 77 10.56 9.80 -1.52
CA PHE A 77 10.70 8.44 -1.00
C PHE A 77 12.02 7.79 -1.42
N GLY A 78 12.38 7.91 -2.71
CA GLY A 78 13.65 7.40 -3.22
C GLY A 78 14.88 7.98 -2.54
N ARG A 79 14.91 9.30 -2.26
CA ARG A 79 16.02 9.95 -1.53
C ARG A 79 16.15 9.45 -0.09
N HIS A 80 15.04 9.12 0.54
CA HIS A 80 14.99 8.59 1.91
C HIS A 80 15.23 7.07 1.98
N GLY A 81 15.40 6.38 0.85
CA GLY A 81 15.54 4.91 0.83
C GLY A 81 14.23 4.18 1.17
N VAL A 82 13.09 4.85 0.98
CA VAL A 82 11.75 4.29 1.15
C VAL A 82 11.34 3.61 -0.14
N ASN A 83 10.94 2.34 -0.05
CA ASN A 83 10.53 1.55 -1.21
C ASN A 83 9.00 1.49 -1.30
N ILE A 84 8.43 1.90 -2.43
CA ILE A 84 6.98 1.86 -2.65
C ILE A 84 6.59 0.43 -3.04
N LEU A 85 5.66 -0.18 -2.30
CA LEU A 85 5.17 -1.53 -2.57
C LEU A 85 3.79 -1.51 -3.24
N PHE A 86 2.98 -0.53 -2.87
CA PHE A 86 1.68 -0.26 -3.46
C PHE A 86 1.46 1.26 -3.46
N SER A 87 0.78 1.77 -4.48
CA SER A 87 0.32 3.15 -4.51
C SER A 87 -0.88 3.27 -5.44
N GLU A 88 -1.86 4.01 -4.97
CA GLU A 88 -3.03 4.42 -5.74
C GLU A 88 -3.26 5.92 -5.54
N SER A 89 -3.88 6.55 -6.53
CA SER A 89 -4.24 7.96 -6.46
C SER A 89 -5.59 8.18 -7.13
N GLU A 90 -6.43 8.99 -6.50
CA GLU A 90 -7.75 9.32 -7.00
C GLU A 90 -7.99 10.84 -6.91
N GLU A 91 -8.66 11.40 -7.91
CA GLU A 91 -9.07 12.80 -7.92
C GLU A 91 -10.16 13.05 -6.87
N LEU A 92 -9.92 14.01 -5.96
CA LEU A 92 -10.87 14.39 -4.91
C LEU A 92 -11.78 15.53 -5.41
N GLY A 93 -12.67 15.16 -6.33
CA GLY A 93 -13.74 16.03 -6.83
C GLY A 93 -13.26 17.35 -7.48
N ALA A 94 -14.18 18.30 -7.63
CA ALA A 94 -13.95 19.54 -8.41
C ALA A 94 -12.99 20.57 -7.77
N LEU A 95 -12.28 20.22 -6.70
CA LEU A 95 -11.40 21.13 -5.95
C LEU A 95 -9.95 21.15 -6.49
N GLY A 96 -9.65 20.36 -7.53
CA GLY A 96 -8.29 20.25 -8.07
C GLY A 96 -7.31 19.63 -7.08
N LEU A 97 -7.80 18.68 -6.28
CA LEU A 97 -7.02 17.92 -5.30
C LEU A 97 -7.03 16.44 -5.68
N ALA A 98 -6.03 15.71 -5.21
CA ALA A 98 -5.96 14.27 -5.32
C ALA A 98 -5.62 13.65 -3.95
N GLY A 99 -6.21 12.48 -3.69
CA GLY A 99 -5.82 11.61 -2.59
C GLY A 99 -4.80 10.61 -3.10
N ILE A 100 -3.76 10.36 -2.33
CA ILE A 100 -2.77 9.31 -2.62
C ILE A 100 -2.71 8.40 -1.41
N VAL A 101 -2.90 7.11 -1.63
CA VAL A 101 -2.67 6.06 -0.64
C VAL A 101 -1.52 5.19 -1.12
N ALA A 102 -0.53 4.96 -0.28
CA ALA A 102 0.60 4.11 -0.61
C ALA A 102 0.99 3.22 0.58
N VAL A 103 1.43 2.00 0.28
CA VAL A 103 2.11 1.15 1.26
C VAL A 103 3.59 1.14 0.91
N VAL A 104 4.43 1.54 1.87
CA VAL A 104 5.86 1.67 1.68
C VAL A 104 6.66 0.84 2.69
N ASP A 105 7.79 0.31 2.25
CA ASP A 105 8.78 -0.36 3.09
C ASP A 105 9.84 0.65 3.53
N VAL A 106 9.86 0.93 4.84
CA VAL A 106 10.81 1.83 5.50
C VAL A 106 11.94 1.07 6.20
N SER A 107 12.13 -0.22 5.91
CA SER A 107 13.18 -1.03 6.56
C SER A 107 14.60 -0.49 6.33
N ARG A 108 14.81 0.30 5.26
CA ARG A 108 16.10 0.89 4.87
C ARG A 108 16.06 2.42 4.85
N ILE A 109 15.09 3.03 5.53
CA ILE A 109 14.98 4.47 5.58
C ILE A 109 16.28 5.09 6.13
N SER A 110 16.78 6.14 5.48
CA SER A 110 18.01 6.83 5.90
C SER A 110 17.78 7.85 7.03
N THR A 111 16.53 8.15 7.34
CA THR A 111 16.05 9.11 8.35
C THR A 111 15.03 8.45 9.28
N ASN A 112 14.31 9.22 10.10
CA ASN A 112 13.17 8.71 10.87
C ASN A 112 11.82 9.08 10.21
N LEU A 113 10.72 8.50 10.68
CA LEU A 113 9.39 8.74 10.10
C LEU A 113 8.88 10.17 10.30
N ASP A 114 9.25 10.84 11.40
CA ASP A 114 8.90 12.24 11.61
C ASP A 114 9.61 13.15 10.60
N ASP A 115 10.90 12.91 10.34
CA ASP A 115 11.66 13.66 9.33
C ASP A 115 11.05 13.49 7.93
N LEU A 116 10.65 12.26 7.58
CA LEU A 116 9.96 11.97 6.32
C LEU A 116 8.61 12.69 6.23
N ARG A 117 7.81 12.65 7.30
CA ARG A 117 6.53 13.36 7.38
C ARG A 117 6.71 14.86 7.18
N ASP A 118 7.68 15.43 7.88
CA ASP A 118 7.93 16.86 7.88
C ASP A 118 8.45 17.33 6.51
N GLU A 119 9.31 16.54 5.83
CA GLU A 119 9.75 16.86 4.45
C GLU A 119 8.60 16.74 3.45
N LEU A 120 7.73 15.73 3.56
CA LEU A 120 6.53 15.62 2.74
C LEU A 120 5.59 16.82 2.94
N ALA A 121 5.34 17.21 4.20
CA ALA A 121 4.49 18.34 4.54
C ALA A 121 5.09 19.70 4.11
N SER A 122 6.41 19.75 3.88
CA SER A 122 7.08 20.95 3.38
C SER A 122 6.87 21.19 1.88
N LEU A 123 6.43 20.18 1.12
CA LEU A 123 6.10 20.33 -0.29
C LEU A 123 4.84 21.20 -0.43
N SER A 124 4.90 22.28 -1.20
CA SER A 124 3.78 23.23 -1.33
C SER A 124 2.50 22.61 -1.88
N GLU A 125 2.63 21.52 -2.62
CA GLU A 125 1.53 20.75 -3.18
C GLU A 125 0.82 19.86 -2.18
N VAL A 126 1.47 19.53 -1.07
CA VAL A 126 0.92 18.63 -0.06
C VAL A 126 0.11 19.45 0.94
N LYS A 127 -1.15 19.04 1.14
CA LYS A 127 -2.09 19.69 2.07
C LYS A 127 -2.19 18.92 3.38
N GLU A 128 -2.17 17.59 3.30
CA GLU A 128 -2.27 16.70 4.46
C GLU A 128 -1.32 15.51 4.28
N VAL A 129 -0.77 15.03 5.41
CA VAL A 129 0.13 13.87 5.47
C VAL A 129 -0.24 13.02 6.68
N HIS A 130 -0.53 11.74 6.44
CA HIS A 130 -0.67 10.73 7.47
C HIS A 130 0.28 9.57 7.20
N LEU A 131 1.06 9.21 8.21
CA LEU A 131 1.94 8.05 8.19
C LEU A 131 1.50 7.10 9.30
N LYS A 132 1.07 5.89 8.94
CA LYS A 132 0.59 4.87 9.86
C LYS A 132 1.42 3.60 9.72
N PRO A 133 2.27 3.26 10.71
CA PRO A 133 2.93 1.97 10.74
C PRO A 133 1.91 0.82 10.70
N LEU A 134 2.17 -0.18 9.87
CA LEU A 134 1.41 -1.43 9.88
C LEU A 134 2.04 -2.38 10.90
N GLU A 135 1.24 -2.84 11.86
CA GLU A 135 1.63 -3.84 12.86
C GLU A 135 1.59 -5.27 12.31
#